data_AF-A0A352JCI4-F1
#
_entry.id   AF-A0A352JCI4-F1
#
_cell.length_a   1.000
_cell.length_b   1.000
_cell.length_c   1.000
_cell.angle_alpha   90.00
_cell.angle_beta   90.00
_cell.angle_gamma   90.00
#
_symmetry.space_group_name_H-M   'P 1'
#
loop_
_entity.id
_entity.type
_entity.pdbx_description
1 polymer ?
#
loop_
_entity_poly.entity_id
_entity_poly.type
_entity_poly.pdbx_seq_one_letter_code
_entity_poly.pdbx_strand_id
1 'polypeptide(L)'
;METSVEQFIDFIKFIGNNNLWDEVKQHLKAEGIANIVVSSEPIASVRRLITDKLLKSDCLDRQAHAQAIVISRCGCGVRSPGSGQQPQVPQSLGGGWAGLFQERGSRYQEY
;
A
#
# COMPACT_ATOMS: atom_id res chain seq x y z
N MET A 1 10.69 -20.64 -14.00
CA MET A 1 11.75 -20.05 -14.85
C MET A 1 12.28 -18.84 -14.09
N GLU A 2 13.60 -18.75 -13.91
CA GLU A 2 14.26 -17.60 -13.28
C GLU A 2 14.92 -16.76 -14.38
N THR A 3 14.99 -15.45 -14.20
CA THR A 3 15.65 -14.51 -15.12
C THR A 3 16.69 -13.71 -14.33
N SER A 4 17.78 -13.30 -14.98
CA SER A 4 18.80 -12.48 -14.31
C SER A 4 18.29 -11.05 -14.09
N VAL A 5 18.93 -10.31 -13.17
CA VAL A 5 18.59 -8.91 -12.91
C VAL A 5 18.77 -8.05 -14.16
N GLU A 6 19.83 -8.30 -14.93
CA GLU A 6 20.14 -7.59 -16.17
C GLU A 6 19.03 -7.82 -17.21
N GLN A 7 18.62 -9.08 -17.41
CA GLN A 7 17.55 -9.43 -18.35
C GLN A 7 16.22 -8.77 -17.97
N PHE A 8 15.88 -8.78 -16.68
CA PHE A 8 14.69 -8.10 -16.19
C PHE A 8 14.74 -6.58 -16.45
N ILE A 9 15.89 -5.95 -16.16
CA ILE A 9 16.10 -4.52 -16.41
C ILE A 9 15.95 -4.20 -17.90
N ASP A 10 16.57 -4.97 -18.78
CA ASP A 10 16.50 -4.74 -20.22
C ASP A 10 15.08 -4.93 -20.76
N PHE A 11 14.35 -5.92 -20.26
CA PHE A 11 12.95 -6.14 -20.59
C PHE A 11 12.05 -4.96 -20.19
N ILE A 12 12.17 -4.49 -18.94
CA ILE A 12 11.39 -3.35 -18.44
C ILE A 12 11.75 -2.05 -19.16
N LYS A 13 13.04 -1.82 -19.44
CA LYS A 13 13.51 -0.67 -20.24
C LYS A 13 12.96 -0.70 -21.65
N PHE A 14 12.92 -1.87 -22.29
CA PHE A 14 12.35 -2.01 -23.63
C PHE A 14 10.89 -1.54 -23.67
N ILE A 15 10.07 -1.96 -22.70
CA ILE A 15 8.68 -1.53 -22.59
C ILE A 15 8.60 0.00 -22.39
N GLY A 16 9.39 0.52 -21.45
CA GLY A 16 9.39 1.95 -21.11
C GLY A 16 9.84 2.86 -22.26
N ASN A 17 10.95 2.52 -22.92
CA ASN A 17 11.52 3.34 -23.99
C ASN A 17 10.64 3.37 -25.25
N ASN A 18 9.80 2.35 -25.45
CA ASN A 18 8.91 2.25 -26.60
C ASN A 18 7.45 2.61 -26.24
N ASN A 19 7.18 3.08 -25.02
CA ASN A 19 5.84 3.43 -24.53
C ASN A 19 4.79 2.30 -24.63
N LEU A 20 5.22 1.04 -24.47
CA LEU A 20 4.37 -0.15 -24.70
C LEU A 20 3.54 -0.58 -23.48
N TRP A 21 3.41 0.28 -22.46
CA TRP A 21 2.78 -0.09 -21.19
C TRP A 21 1.30 -0.43 -21.34
N ASP A 22 0.59 0.27 -22.22
CA ASP A 22 -0.84 0.03 -22.45
C ASP A 22 -1.08 -1.27 -23.21
N GLU A 23 -0.28 -1.54 -24.24
CA GLU A 23 -0.33 -2.78 -25.02
C GLU A 23 -0.01 -3.99 -24.15
N VAL A 24 1.05 -3.92 -23.33
CA VAL A 24 1.41 -4.98 -22.38
C VAL A 24 0.27 -5.24 -21.41
N LYS A 25 -0.34 -4.18 -20.86
CA LYS A 25 -1.46 -4.30 -19.93
C LYS A 25 -2.69 -4.94 -20.59
N GLN A 26 -3.02 -4.54 -21.81
CA GLN A 26 -4.13 -5.12 -22.58
C GLN A 26 -3.89 -6.59 -22.88
N HIS A 27 -2.67 -6.95 -23.28
CA HIS A 27 -2.28 -8.32 -23.58
C HIS A 27 -2.37 -9.22 -22.35
N LEU A 28 -1.78 -8.83 -21.21
CA LEU A 28 -1.87 -9.58 -19.95
C LEU A 28 -3.32 -9.77 -19.50
N LYS A 29 -4.15 -8.73 -19.64
CA LYS A 29 -5.58 -8.81 -19.32
C LYS A 29 -6.31 -9.81 -20.22
N ALA A 30 -6.02 -9.82 -21.52
CA ALA A 30 -6.61 -10.76 -22.48
C ALA A 30 -6.25 -12.22 -22.16
N GLU A 31 -5.06 -12.46 -21.60
CA GLU A 31 -4.62 -13.77 -21.12
C GLU A 31 -5.14 -14.12 -19.71
N GLY A 32 -5.92 -13.25 -19.07
CA GLY A 32 -6.43 -13.46 -17.72
C GLY A 32 -5.39 -13.26 -16.61
N ILE A 33 -4.23 -12.67 -16.94
CA ILE A 33 -3.14 -12.41 -16.00
C ILE A 33 -3.38 -11.05 -15.33
N ALA A 34 -3.96 -11.09 -14.13
CA ALA A 34 -4.24 -9.89 -13.34
C ALA A 34 -3.07 -9.48 -12.41
N ASN A 35 -2.19 -10.43 -12.05
CA ASN A 35 -1.12 -10.23 -11.09
C ASN A 35 0.19 -10.83 -11.61
N ILE A 36 1.28 -10.08 -11.46
CA ILE A 36 2.63 -10.59 -11.70
C ILE A 36 3.19 -11.04 -10.35
N VAL A 37 3.49 -12.33 -10.22
CA VAL A 37 4.11 -12.86 -9.01
C VAL A 37 5.59 -12.52 -9.03
N VAL A 38 6.01 -11.73 -8.04
CA VAL A 38 7.42 -11.37 -7.82
C VAL A 38 7.82 -11.81 -6.41
N SER A 39 9.08 -12.23 -6.25
CA SER A 39 9.62 -12.46 -4.90
C SER A 39 9.59 -11.16 -4.10
N SER A 40 9.22 -11.24 -2.82
CA SER A 40 9.18 -10.09 -1.93
C SER A 40 10.56 -9.50 -1.64
N GLU A 41 11.62 -10.31 -1.73
CA GLU A 41 12.98 -9.90 -1.36
C GLU A 41 13.59 -8.88 -2.33
N PRO A 42 13.60 -9.08 -3.67
CA PRO A 42 14.03 -8.06 -4.61
C PRO A 42 13.24 -6.75 -4.49
N ILE A 43 11.92 -6.83 -4.28
CA ILE A 43 11.06 -5.65 -4.10
C ILE A 43 11.44 -4.89 -2.81
N ALA A 44 11.67 -5.62 -1.71
CA ALA A 44 12.13 -5.01 -0.46
C ALA A 44 13.51 -4.34 -0.63
N SER A 45 14.42 -4.95 -1.38
CA SER A 45 15.74 -4.39 -1.68
C SER A 45 15.64 -3.07 -2.46
N VAL A 46 14.83 -3.03 -3.54
CA VAL A 46 14.57 -1.81 -4.31
C VAL A 46 13.91 -0.73 -3.45
N ARG A 47 12.95 -1.10 -2.57
CA ARG A 47 12.31 -0.14 -1.67
C ARG A 47 13.30 0.50 -0.69
N ARG A 48 14.23 -0.29 -0.12
CA ARG A 48 15.30 0.23 0.74
C ARG A 48 16.19 1.18 -0.03
N LEU A 49 16.60 0.85 -1.25
CA LEU A 49 17.37 1.77 -2.11
C LEU A 49 16.65 3.13 -2.28
N ILE A 50 15.36 3.10 -2.61
CA ILE A 50 14.55 4.32 -2.78
C ILE A 50 14.49 5.12 -1.47
N THR A 51 14.22 4.45 -0.35
CA THR A 51 13.98 5.11 0.95
C THR A 51 15.26 5.63 1.59
N ASP A 52 16.33 4.83 1.56
CA ASP A 52 17.55 5.10 2.29
C ASP A 52 18.54 5.96 1.50
N LYS A 53 18.46 5.93 0.17
CA LYS A 53 19.36 6.71 -0.69
C LYS A 53 18.59 7.78 -1.46
N LEU A 54 17.64 7.39 -2.31
CA LEU A 54 17.09 8.31 -3.31
C LEU A 54 16.23 9.42 -2.70
N LEU A 55 15.35 9.10 -1.75
CA LEU A 55 14.51 10.09 -1.04
C LEU A 55 15.29 11.02 -0.10
N LYS A 56 16.53 10.66 0.24
CA LYS A 56 17.41 11.48 1.10
C LYS A 56 18.40 12.31 0.28
N SER A 57 18.37 12.20 -1.03
CA SER A 57 19.30 12.86 -1.95
C SER A 57 18.56 13.79 -2.90
N ASP A 58 19.26 14.80 -3.40
CA ASP A 58 18.72 15.75 -4.39
C ASP A 58 18.81 15.22 -5.84
N CYS A 59 18.98 13.91 -6.03
CA CYS A 59 19.15 13.32 -7.37
C CYS A 59 17.83 13.10 -8.12
N LEU A 60 16.69 13.25 -7.45
CA LEU A 60 15.36 13.09 -8.04
C LEU A 60 14.75 14.45 -8.34
N ASP A 61 14.17 14.61 -9.51
CA ASP A 61 13.28 15.74 -9.77
C ASP A 61 12.02 15.65 -8.88
N ARG A 62 11.25 16.74 -8.83
CA ARG A 62 10.05 16.84 -7.98
C ARG A 62 9.01 15.75 -8.27
N GLN A 63 8.84 15.37 -9.53
CA GLN A 63 7.85 14.37 -9.94
C GLN A 63 8.30 12.96 -9.55
N ALA A 64 9.56 12.63 -9.85
CA ALA A 64 10.19 11.37 -9.46
C ALA A 64 10.23 11.21 -7.93
N HIS A 65 10.49 12.31 -7.20
CA HIS A 65 10.47 12.32 -5.74
C HIS A 65 9.06 12.02 -5.19
N ALA A 66 8.01 12.62 -5.76
CA ALA A 66 6.63 12.32 -5.37
C ALA A 66 6.27 10.84 -5.60
N GLN A 67 6.67 10.28 -6.74
CA GLN A 67 6.46 8.86 -7.04
C GLN A 67 7.24 7.95 -6.07
N ALA A 68 8.49 8.29 -5.77
CA ALA A 68 9.33 7.57 -4.83
C ALA A 68 8.73 7.52 -3.41
N ILE A 69 8.07 8.59 -2.95
CA ILE A 69 7.31 8.60 -1.68
C ILE A 69 6.15 7.59 -1.70
N VAL A 70 5.43 7.49 -2.82
CA VAL A 70 4.32 6.53 -2.93
C VAL A 70 4.85 5.10 -2.90
N ILE A 71 5.94 4.83 -3.63
CA ILE A 71 6.57 3.49 -3.70
C ILE A 71 7.16 3.06 -2.35
N SER A 72 7.76 4.00 -1.59
CA SER A 72 8.32 3.70 -0.26
C SER A 72 7.23 3.36 0.76
N ARG A 73 6.01 3.88 0.58
CA ARG A 73 4.85 3.64 1.47
C ARG A 73 3.98 2.48 1.03
N CYS A 74 3.92 2.16 -0.26
CA CYS A 74 3.12 1.05 -0.79
C CYS A 74 3.86 -0.27 -0.56
N GLY A 75 3.54 -0.96 0.53
CA GLY A 75 4.14 -2.24 0.87
C GLY A 75 3.29 -3.13 1.76
N CYS A 76 2.68 -4.13 1.14
CA CYS A 76 2.29 -5.39 1.78
C CYS A 76 3.44 -5.86 2.69
N GLY A 77 3.22 -5.87 4.01
CA GLY A 77 4.28 -6.20 4.97
C GLY A 77 4.26 -5.48 6.32
N VAL A 78 3.23 -4.70 6.67
CA VAL A 78 2.95 -4.46 8.10
C VAL A 78 2.38 -5.76 8.66
N ARG A 79 3.24 -6.73 8.99
CA ARG A 79 2.98 -7.51 10.20
C ARG A 79 2.95 -6.44 11.29
N SER A 80 1.79 -6.28 11.93
CA SER A 80 1.58 -5.36 13.04
C SER A 80 2.82 -5.34 13.94
N PRO A 81 3.32 -4.18 14.35
CA PRO A 81 4.36 -4.14 15.36
C PRO A 81 3.81 -4.87 16.59
N GLY A 82 4.47 -5.97 16.95
CA GLY A 82 4.21 -6.64 18.20
C GLY A 82 4.37 -5.65 19.35
N SER A 83 3.44 -5.77 20.29
CA SER A 83 3.49 -5.30 21.68
C SER A 83 3.61 -3.80 21.93
N GLY A 84 2.49 -3.21 22.36
CA GLY A 84 2.50 -2.15 23.35
C GLY A 84 1.82 -0.85 22.93
N GLN A 85 0.48 -0.86 22.89
CA GLN A 85 -0.39 0.14 23.55
C GLN A 85 -1.81 -0.02 23.01
N GLN A 86 -2.59 -0.81 23.74
CA GLN A 86 -4.04 -0.79 23.63
C GLN A 86 -4.51 0.60 24.14
N PRO A 87 -5.38 1.33 23.42
CA PRO A 87 -6.02 2.52 23.96
C PRO A 87 -6.80 2.09 25.20
N GLN A 88 -6.39 2.60 26.36
CA GLN A 88 -7.09 2.38 27.62
C GLN A 88 -8.49 3.00 27.47
N VAL A 89 -9.50 2.14 27.35
CA VAL A 89 -10.89 2.51 27.59
C VAL A 89 -10.95 2.92 29.07
N PRO A 90 -11.41 4.12 29.44
CA PRO A 90 -11.52 4.46 30.86
C PRO A 90 -12.50 3.48 31.51
N GLN A 91 -12.01 2.77 32.53
CA GLN A 91 -12.81 1.90 33.36
C GLN A 91 -13.93 2.71 34.02
N SER A 92 -15.16 2.24 33.79
CA SER A 92 -16.34 2.59 34.57
C SER A 92 -16.07 2.36 36.06
N LEU A 93 -16.05 3.44 36.83
CA LEU A 93 -16.23 3.41 38.28
C LEU A 93 -17.22 4.53 38.68
N GLY A 94 -18.46 4.10 38.93
CA GLY A 94 -19.32 4.52 40.03
C GLY A 94 -19.63 6.01 40.23
N GLY A 95 -20.91 6.36 40.11
CA GLY A 95 -21.52 7.39 40.96
C GLY A 95 -22.52 8.32 40.29
N GLY A 96 -23.80 7.94 40.39
CA GLY A 96 -24.95 8.80 40.71
C GLY A 96 -25.08 10.22 40.16
N TRP A 97 -26.22 10.42 39.49
CA TRP A 97 -27.23 11.48 39.68
C TRP A 97 -27.59 12.29 38.42
N ALA A 98 -28.91 12.33 38.19
CA ALA A 98 -29.69 13.22 37.34
C ALA A 98 -29.40 13.11 35.82
N GLY A 99 -30.25 12.53 34.99
CA GLY A 99 -31.70 12.71 34.90
C GLY A 99 -32.01 13.53 33.64
N LEU A 100 -33.04 13.09 32.88
CA LEU A 100 -33.66 13.75 31.71
C LEU A 100 -32.87 13.52 30.40
N PHE A 101 -33.32 12.78 29.39
CA PHE A 101 -34.66 12.59 28.84
C PHE A 101 -34.87 11.16 28.34
N GLN A 102 -36.01 10.61 28.71
CA GLN A 102 -36.68 9.49 28.06
C GLN A 102 -37.62 10.07 27.01
N GLU A 103 -37.62 9.51 25.80
CA GLU A 103 -38.78 9.03 25.03
C GLU A 103 -38.39 8.93 23.54
N ARG A 104 -38.27 7.71 22.99
CA ARG A 104 -39.34 6.84 22.45
C ARG A 104 -39.59 7.13 20.97
N GLY A 105 -39.13 6.21 20.12
CA GLY A 105 -39.32 6.28 18.68
C GLY A 105 -38.94 4.99 17.95
N SER A 106 -39.50 3.85 18.39
CA SER A 106 -39.54 2.64 17.57
C SER A 106 -40.44 2.87 16.35
N ARG A 107 -39.96 2.57 15.13
CA ARG A 107 -40.59 1.55 14.28
C ARG A 107 -39.75 1.20 13.05
N TYR A 108 -39.54 -0.11 12.88
CA TYR A 108 -39.14 -0.78 11.65
C TYR A 108 -40.36 -1.01 10.73
N GLN A 109 -40.06 -1.04 9.42
CA GLN A 109 -40.66 -1.81 8.29
C GLN A 109 -42.16 -1.77 7.91
N GLU A 110 -42.33 -1.68 6.57
CA GLU A 110 -43.27 -2.41 5.69
C GLU A 110 -44.79 -2.19 5.87
N TYR A 111 -45.41 -1.47 4.93
CA TYR A 111 -46.05 -1.99 3.70
C TYR A 111 -46.41 -0.84 2.77
#